data_AF-X1LAK8-F1
#
_entry.id   AF-X1LAK8-F1
#
_cell.length_a   1.000
_cell.length_b   1.000
_cell.length_c   1.000
_cell.angle_alpha   90.00
_cell.angle_beta   90.00
_cell.angle_gamma   90.00
#
_symmetry.space_group_name_H-M   'P 1'
#
loop_
_entity.id
_entity.type
_entity.pdbx_description
1 polymer ?
#
loop_
_entity_poly.entity_id
_entity_poly.type
_entity_poly.pdbx_seq_one_letter_code
_entity_poly.pdbx_strand_id
1 'polypeptide(L)' 'MGLRRKARVTALQILYELDCTEHGAKEALARLATEKALPQEALSFSEELIQGVLQNKFKLDDIIKRFAPAFPIEQMSV' A
#
# COMPACT_ATOMS: atom_id res chain seq x y z
N MET A 1 19.00 -4.77 -3.22
CA MET A 1 17.94 -4.25 -2.33
C MET A 1 17.30 -5.44 -1.62
N GLY A 2 17.18 -5.44 -0.29
CA GLY A 2 16.66 -6.61 0.44
C GLY A 2 15.18 -6.90 0.15
N LEU A 3 14.77 -8.16 0.27
CA LEU A 3 13.40 -8.63 -0.05
C LEU A 3 12.32 -7.82 0.70
N ARG A 4 12.51 -7.61 2.01
CA ARG A 4 11.62 -6.79 2.84
C ARG A 4 11.53 -5.32 2.40
N ARG A 5 12.60 -4.75 1.82
CA ARG A 5 12.57 -3.38 1.30
C ARG A 5 11.86 -3.34 -0.06
N LYS A 6 12.10 -4.33 -0.93
CA LYS A 6 11.39 -4.47 -2.22
C LYS A 6 9.88 -4.62 -1.99
N ALA A 7 9.48 -5.47 -1.05
CA ALA A 7 8.07 -5.67 -0.69
C ALA A 7 7.38 -4.40 -0.18
N ARG A 8 8.00 -3.64 0.73
CA ARG A 8 7.44 -2.35 1.20
C ARG A 8 7.27 -1.33 0.08
N VAL A 9 8.22 -1.26 -0.86
CA VAL A 9 8.10 -0.39 -2.03
C VAL A 9 6.94 -0.84 -2.92
N THR A 10 6.80 -2.14 -3.18
CA THR A 10 5.65 -2.67 -3.94
C THR A 10 4.33 -2.35 -3.24
N ALA A 11 4.23 -2.59 -1.93
CA ALA A 11 3.02 -2.28 -1.17
C ALA A 11 2.64 -0.81 -1.26
N LEU A 12 3.62 0.10 -1.14
CA LEU A 12 3.38 1.54 -1.29
C LEU A 12 2.85 1.90 -2.68
N GLN A 13 3.42 1.33 -3.74
CA GLN A 13 2.96 1.58 -5.11
C GLN A 13 1.54 1.10 -5.36
N ILE A 14 1.17 -0.05 -4.80
CA ILE A 14 -0.20 -0.57 -4.91
C ILE A 14 -1.18 0.32 -4.16
N LEU A 15 -0.86 0.71 -2.92
CA LEU A 15 -1.72 1.60 -2.13
C LEU A 15 -1.91 2.95 -2.82
N TYR A 16 -0.85 3.48 -3.44
CA TYR A 16 -0.92 4.68 -4.27
C TYR A 16 -1.87 4.49 -5.48
N GLU A 17 -1.72 3.40 -6.23
CA GLU A 17 -2.59 3.12 -7.38
C GLU A 17 -4.06 2.98 -6.96
N LEU A 18 -4.33 2.40 -5.81
CA LEU A 18 -5.68 2.29 -5.24
C LEU A 18 -6.26 3.63 -4.82
N ASP A 19 -5.43 4.57 -4.33
CA ASP A 19 -5.90 5.91 -3.99
C ASP A 19 -6.13 6.77 -5.26
N CYS A 20 -5.41 6.52 -6.35
CA CYS A 20 -5.53 7.26 -7.61
C CYS A 20 -6.53 6.68 -8.63
N THR A 21 -6.95 5.42 -8.47
CA THR A 21 -7.76 4.70 -9.47
C THR A 21 -8.85 3.87 -8.81
N GLU A 22 -9.82 3.40 -9.61
CA GLU A 22 -10.84 2.44 -9.15
C GLU A 22 -10.38 0.97 -9.26
N HIS A 23 -9.11 0.69 -9.58
CA HIS A 23 -8.63 -0.68 -9.76
C HIS A 23 -8.69 -1.49 -8.46
N GLY A 24 -8.90 -2.80 -8.57
CA GLY A 24 -8.84 -3.69 -7.41
C GLY A 24 -7.41 -3.99 -6.97
N ALA A 25 -7.15 -3.99 -5.65
CA ALA A 25 -5.83 -4.26 -5.06
C ALA A 25 -5.18 -5.56 -5.56
N LYS A 26 -6.00 -6.58 -5.82
CA LYS A 26 -5.55 -7.88 -6.33
C LYS A 26 -5.07 -7.81 -7.77
N GLU A 27 -5.74 -7.04 -8.63
CA GLU A 27 -5.39 -6.90 -10.04
C GLU A 27 -4.10 -6.08 -10.19
N ALA A 28 -4.02 -4.95 -9.48
CA ALA A 28 -2.81 -4.13 -9.43
C ALA A 28 -1.60 -4.96 -8.95
N LEU A 29 -1.78 -5.79 -7.92
CA LEU A 29 -0.70 -6.63 -7.39
C LEU A 29 -0.30 -7.74 -8.36
N ALA A 30 -1.25 -8.44 -8.98
CA ALA A 30 -0.94 -9.49 -9.96
C ALA A 30 -0.15 -8.93 -11.15
N ARG A 31 -0.53 -7.74 -11.62
CA ARG A 31 0.18 -7.01 -12.67
C ARG A 31 1.60 -6.66 -12.23
N LEU A 32 1.78 -6.03 -11.07
CA LEU A 32 3.09 -5.64 -10.55
C LEU A 32 4.00 -6.83 -10.21
N ALA A 33 3.43 -7.94 -9.73
CA ALA A 33 4.14 -9.19 -9.48
C ALA A 33 4.80 -9.72 -10.76
N THR A 34 4.04 -9.68 -11.86
CA THR A 34 4.47 -10.10 -13.20
C THR A 34 5.51 -9.13 -13.77
N GLU A 35 5.21 -7.83 -13.79
CA GLU A 35 6.10 -6.79 -14.35
C GLU A 35 7.47 -6.73 -13.65
N LYS A 36 7.51 -6.95 -12.33
CA LYS A 36 8.74 -6.79 -11.53
C LYS A 36 9.46 -8.09 -11.18
N ALA A 37 8.98 -9.22 -11.70
CA ALA A 37 9.45 -10.56 -11.37
C ALA A 37 9.71 -10.68 -9.85
N LEU A 38 8.67 -10.37 -9.05
CA LEU A 38 8.79 -10.33 -7.60
C LEU A 38 8.99 -11.76 -7.05
N PRO A 39 10.04 -12.00 -6.25
CA PRO A 39 10.19 -13.28 -5.55
C PRO A 39 8.97 -13.55 -4.67
N GLN A 40 8.55 -14.81 -4.56
CA GLN A 40 7.34 -15.21 -3.82
C GLN A 40 7.30 -14.66 -2.39
N GLU A 41 8.42 -14.67 -1.67
CA GLU A 41 8.51 -14.10 -0.31
C GLU A 41 8.20 -12.60 -0.28
N ALA A 42 8.71 -11.84 -1.27
CA ALA A 42 8.44 -10.41 -1.35
C ALA A 42 6.98 -10.15 -1.77
N LEU A 43 6.40 -11.01 -2.62
CA LEU A 43 5.00 -10.94 -3.00
C LEU A 43 4.09 -11.17 -1.78
N SER A 44 4.25 -12.29 -1.08
CA SER A 44 3.44 -12.63 0.09
C SER A 44 3.55 -11.59 1.21
N PHE A 45 4.75 -11.03 1.43
CA PHE A 45 4.87 -9.95 2.41
C PHE A 45 4.24 -8.62 1.93
N SER A 46 4.24 -8.34 0.63
CA SER A 46 3.52 -7.18 0.10
C SER A 46 2.02 -7.33 0.29
N GLU A 47 1.48 -8.53 0.03
CA GLU A 47 0.06 -8.87 0.26
C GLU A 47 -0.35 -8.64 1.70
N GLU A 48 0.44 -9.13 2.64
CA GLU A 48 0.20 -8.95 4.08
C GLU A 48 0.13 -7.46 4.45
N LEU A 49 1.07 -6.66 3.97
CA LEU A 49 1.10 -5.21 4.23
C LEU A 49 -0.12 -4.50 3.63
N ILE A 50 -0.45 -4.78 2.36
CA ILE A 50 -1.58 -4.16 1.66
C ILE A 50 -2.88 -4.51 2.38
N GLN A 51 -3.11 -5.80 2.69
CA GLN A 51 -4.31 -6.22 3.40
C GLN A 51 -4.39 -5.61 4.80
N GLY A 52 -3.28 -5.58 5.54
CA GLY A 52 -3.22 -4.96 6.86
C GLY A 52 -3.59 -3.49 6.84
N VAL A 53 -3.08 -2.72 5.85
CA VAL A 53 -3.43 -1.31 5.67
C VAL A 53 -4.90 -1.15 5.31
N LEU A 54 -5.41 -1.89 4.32
CA LEU A 54 -6.80 -1.78 3.87
C LEU A 54 -7.80 -2.14 4.98
N GLN A 55 -7.55 -3.21 5.74
CA GLN A 55 -8.40 -3.63 6.86
C GLN A 55 -8.42 -2.60 8.00
N ASN A 56 -7.31 -1.87 8.21
CA ASN A 56 -7.17 -0.92 9.29
C ASN A 56 -7.26 0.54 8.84
N LYS A 57 -7.62 0.83 7.57
CA LYS A 57 -7.52 2.16 6.96
C LYS A 57 -8.17 3.23 7.84
N PHE A 58 -9.43 3.06 8.23
CA PHE A 58 -10.14 4.01 9.08
C PHE A 58 -9.45 4.27 10.43
N LYS A 59 -8.91 3.22 11.06
CA LYS A 59 -8.21 3.33 12.35
C LYS A 59 -6.86 4.04 12.18
N LEU A 60 -6.13 3.73 11.10
CA LEU A 60 -4.88 4.39 10.77
C LEU A 60 -5.13 5.88 10.48
N ASP A 61 -6.16 6.19 9.71
CA ASP A 61 -6.55 7.55 9.37
C ASP A 61 -6.95 8.36 10.61
N ASP A 62 -7.69 7.77 11.55
CA ASP A 62 -8.03 8.41 12.83
C ASP A 62 -6.78 8.71 13.68
N ILE A 63 -5.85 7.75 13.76
CA ILE A 63 -4.57 7.95 14.46
C ILE A 63 -3.77 9.06 13.79
N ILE A 64 -3.64 9.06 12.46
CA ILE A 64 -2.90 10.09 11.73
C ILE A 64 -3.55 11.47 11.98
N LYS A 65 -4.88 11.60 11.87
CA LYS A 65 -5.59 12.85 12.14
C LYS A 65 -5.37 13.37 13.56
N ARG A 66 -5.36 12.46 14.55
CA ARG A 66 -5.11 12.81 15.95
C ARG A 66 -3.72 13.41 16.17
N PHE A 67 -2.70 12.91 15.48
CA PHE A 67 -1.31 13.35 15.66
C PHE A 67 -0.84 14.39 14.64
N ALA A 68 -1.57 14.58 13.53
CA ALA A 68 -1.29 15.58 12.50
C ALA A 68 -2.51 16.48 12.22
N PRO A 69 -3.05 17.20 13.23
CA PRO A 69 -4.28 17.99 13.07
C PRO A 69 -4.15 19.16 12.06
N ALA A 70 -2.93 19.65 11.83
CA ALA A 70 -2.65 20.70 10.85
C ALA A 70 -2.56 20.17 9.40
N PHE A 71 -2.57 18.85 9.19
CA PHE A 71 -2.51 18.21 7.88
C PHE A 71 -3.62 17.14 7.77
N PRO A 72 -4.85 17.54 7.43
CA PRO A 72 -5.93 16.59 7.16
C PRO A 72 -5.52 15.62 6.05
N ILE A 73 -5.88 14.36 6.18
CA ILE A 73 -5.50 13.29 5.23
C ILE A 73 -6.05 13.60 3.84
N GLU A 74 -7.24 14.20 3.77
CA GLU A 74 -7.90 14.62 2.53
C GLU A 74 -7.15 15.76 1.82
N GLN A 75 -6.20 16.41 2.48
CA GLN A 75 -5.38 17.49 1.94
C GLN A 75 -3.93 17.05 1.65
N MET A 76 -3.58 15.80 1.95
CA MET A 76 -2.27 15.25 1.63
C MET A 76 -2.18 14.92 0.14
N SER A 77 -0.98 15.02 -0.44
CA SER A 77 -0.74 14.57 -1.81
C SER A 77 -1.04 13.09 -1.96
N VAL A 78 -1.84 12.78 -2.97
CA VAL A 78 -1.80 11.52 -3.70
C VAL A 78 -0.74 11.65 -4.79
#